data_AF-A0A8J5JUI1-F1
#
_entry.id   AF-A0A8J5JUI1-F1
#
_cell.length_a   1.000
_cell.length_b   1.000
_cell.length_c   1.000
_cell.angle_alpha   90.00
_cell.angle_beta   90.00
_cell.angle_gamma   90.00
#
_symmetry.space_group_name_H-M   'P 1'
#
loop_
_entity.id
_entity.type
_entity.pdbx_description
1 polymer ?
#
loop_
_entity_poly.entity_id
_entity_poly.type
_entity_poly.pdbx_seq_one_letter_code
_entity_poly.pdbx_strand_id
1 'polypeptide(L)'
;MHAVYEASEQQEVQQERIQVHHGNYVANGVAVAKKFLAWFIAEHNLPFTAADRLVNLMKRMFPDSVIAQGMNRKRTKCTEVMRTLGRCVTEDLLDKLSEN
;
A
#
# COMPACT_ATOMS: atom_id res chain seq x y z
N MET A 1 -39.44 8.83 8.43
CA MET A 1 -39.37 7.36 8.55
C MET A 1 -38.73 6.69 7.32
N HIS A 2 -38.88 7.23 6.10
CA HIS A 2 -38.26 6.66 4.89
C HIS A 2 -36.74 6.89 4.74
N ALA A 3 -36.21 8.04 5.15
CA ALA A 3 -34.78 8.37 5.00
C ALA A 3 -33.82 7.51 5.86
N VAL A 4 -34.34 6.83 6.88
CA VAL A 4 -33.53 5.95 7.75
C VAL A 4 -33.31 4.58 7.08
N TYR A 5 -34.20 4.19 6.16
CA TYR A 5 -34.14 2.90 5.48
C TYR A 5 -33.14 2.90 4.31
N GLU A 6 -33.05 4.02 3.58
CA GLU A 6 -32.08 4.18 2.48
C GLU A 6 -30.63 4.26 3.00
N ALA A 7 -30.43 4.76 4.23
CA ALA A 7 -29.12 4.80 4.87
C ALA A 7 -28.61 3.40 5.27
N SER A 8 -29.51 2.46 5.59
CA SER A 8 -29.13 1.07 5.89
C SER A 8 -28.75 0.27 4.65
N GLU A 9 -29.43 0.48 3.51
CA GLU A 9 -29.05 -0.19 2.25
C GLU A 9 -27.68 0.31 1.72
N GLN A 10 -27.37 1.60 1.91
CA GLN A 10 -26.06 2.14 1.52
C GLN A 10 -24.92 1.63 2.40
N GLN A 11 -25.19 1.24 3.65
CA GLN A 11 -24.19 0.62 4.53
C GLN A 11 -23.93 -0.86 4.19
N GLU A 12 -24.94 -1.62 3.76
CA GLU A 12 -24.75 -3.00 3.29
C GLU A 12 -24.00 -3.05 1.95
N VAL A 13 -24.30 -2.15 1.01
CA VAL A 13 -23.59 -2.06 -0.29
C VAL A 13 -22.11 -1.65 -0.11
N GLN A 14 -21.76 -0.93 0.97
CA GLN A 14 -20.36 -0.58 1.27
C GLN A 14 -19.59 -1.76 1.91
N GLN A 15 -20.27 -2.63 2.67
CA GLN A 15 -19.65 -3.79 3.32
C GLN A 15 -19.38 -4.96 2.36
N GLU A 16 -20.10 -5.05 1.24
CA GLU A 16 -19.93 -6.14 0.27
C GLU A 16 -18.67 -6.05 -0.61
N ARG A 17 -17.96 -4.91 -0.65
CA ARG A 17 -16.71 -4.77 -1.43
C ARG A 17 -15.46 -5.36 -0.76
N ILE A 18 -15.59 -5.93 0.44
CA ILE A 18 -14.47 -6.53 1.18
C ILE A 18 -14.58 -8.06 1.22
N GLN A 19 -15.05 -8.70 0.14
CA GLN A 19 -14.85 -10.14 -0.02
C GLN A 19 -13.50 -10.41 -0.68
N VAL A 20 -12.43 -10.46 0.11
CA VAL A 20 -11.10 -10.90 -0.39
C VAL A 20 -10.81 -12.32 0.10
N HIS A 21 -10.87 -13.25 -0.85
CA HIS A 21 -10.30 -14.61 -0.85
C HIS A 21 -9.22 -14.81 0.23
N HIS A 22 -9.46 -15.73 1.18
CA HIS A 22 -8.53 -16.05 2.28
C HIS A 22 -7.14 -16.53 1.81
N GLY A 23 -6.97 -17.01 0.57
CA GLY A 23 -5.67 -17.33 -0.03
C GLY A 23 -4.89 -16.13 -0.59
N ASN A 24 -5.57 -15.02 -0.91
CA ASN A 24 -4.98 -13.81 -1.52
C ASN A 24 -4.61 -12.73 -0.50
N TYR A 25 -5.07 -12.84 0.75
CA TYR A 25 -4.87 -11.82 1.79
C TYR A 25 -3.41 -11.61 2.15
N VAL A 26 -2.62 -12.68 2.24
CA VAL A 26 -1.21 -12.60 2.61
C VAL A 26 -0.40 -11.95 1.48
N ALA A 27 -0.63 -12.34 0.22
CA ALA A 27 0.05 -11.77 -0.94
C ALA A 27 -0.30 -10.28 -1.11
N ASN A 28 -1.58 -9.93 -0.97
CA ASN A 28 -2.04 -8.55 -1.01
C ASN A 28 -1.52 -7.74 0.18
N GLY A 29 -1.52 -8.29 1.39
CA GLY A 29 -0.99 -7.65 2.59
C GLY A 29 0.51 -7.35 2.49
N VAL A 30 1.29 -8.29 1.95
CA VAL A 30 2.72 -8.08 1.66
C VAL A 30 2.92 -6.99 0.61
N ALA A 31 2.08 -6.93 -0.43
CA ALA A 31 2.14 -5.87 -1.45
C ALA A 31 1.80 -4.49 -0.87
N VAL A 32 0.78 -4.40 -0.02
CA VAL A 32 0.38 -3.16 0.67
C VAL A 32 1.47 -2.68 1.62
N ALA A 33 2.02 -3.55 2.46
CA ALA A 33 3.14 -3.23 3.34
C ALA A 33 4.38 -2.75 2.54
N LYS A 34 4.60 -3.32 1.35
CA LYS A 34 5.64 -2.85 0.41
C LYS A 34 5.37 -1.45 -0.16
N LYS A 35 4.12 -1.04 -0.33
CA LYS A 35 3.83 0.34 -0.77
C LYS A 35 4.06 1.32 0.38
N PHE A 36 3.55 1.04 1.58
CA PHE A 36 3.73 1.91 2.74
C PHE A 36 5.19 2.15 3.10
N LEU A 37 6.00 1.10 3.22
CA LEU A 37 7.40 1.30 3.54
C LEU A 37 8.16 1.96 2.36
N ALA A 38 7.68 1.88 1.11
CA ALA A 38 8.31 2.59 -0.02
C ALA A 38 7.99 4.08 0.02
N TRP A 39 6.74 4.41 0.34
CA TRP A 39 6.31 5.77 0.61
C TRP A 39 7.09 6.39 1.77
N PHE A 40 7.23 5.70 2.90
CA PHE A 40 8.02 6.18 4.05
C PHE A 40 9.48 6.48 3.69
N ILE A 41 10.12 5.61 2.91
CA ILE A 41 11.49 5.83 2.42
C ILE A 41 11.55 7.08 1.53
N ALA A 42 10.57 7.26 0.66
CA ALA A 42 10.52 8.39 -0.26
C ALA A 42 10.26 9.72 0.47
N GLU A 43 9.31 9.73 1.40
CA GLU A 43 8.93 10.89 2.19
C GLU A 43 10.09 11.41 3.03
N HIS A 44 10.88 10.52 3.61
CA HIS A 44 12.04 10.88 4.43
C HIS A 44 13.37 10.87 3.67
N ASN A 45 13.35 10.70 2.35
CA ASN A 45 14.54 10.60 1.50
C ASN A 45 15.59 9.60 2.05
N LEU A 46 15.12 8.46 2.57
CA LEU A 46 15.99 7.48 3.19
C LEU A 46 16.79 6.72 2.12
N PRO A 47 18.08 6.42 2.38
CA PRO A 47 18.85 5.61 1.47
C PRO A 47 18.26 4.20 1.39
N PHE A 48 18.08 3.67 0.17
CA PHE A 48 17.55 2.32 -0.03
C PHE A 48 18.36 1.23 0.71
N THR A 49 19.64 1.47 1.01
CA THR A 49 20.46 0.57 1.83
C THR A 49 19.95 0.47 3.27
N ALA A 50 19.40 1.55 3.83
CA ALA A 50 18.77 1.53 5.15
C ALA A 50 17.44 0.76 5.12
N ALA A 51 16.70 0.85 4.01
CA ALA A 51 15.46 0.09 3.82
C ALA A 51 15.68 -1.43 3.83
N ASP A 52 16.73 -1.92 3.18
CA ASP A 52 17.06 -3.34 3.16
C ASP A 52 17.39 -3.86 4.58
N ARG A 53 18.12 -3.06 5.37
CA ARG A 53 18.39 -3.37 6.79
C ARG A 53 17.13 -3.30 7.65
N LEU A 54 16.25 -2.34 7.39
CA LEU A 54 14.98 -2.17 8.10
C LEU A 54 14.05 -3.37 7.86
N VAL A 55 13.98 -3.90 6.64
CA VAL A 55 13.19 -5.11 6.35
C VAL A 55 13.72 -6.32 7.11
N ASN A 56 15.04 -6.49 7.20
CA ASN A 56 15.65 -7.55 8.00
C ASN A 56 15.39 -7.38 9.49
N LEU A 57 15.37 -6.13 9.97
CA LEU A 57 15.01 -5.81 11.36
C LEU A 57 13.53 -6.13 11.63
N MET A 58 12.62 -5.75 10.75
CA MET A 58 11.18 -6.04 10.87
C MET A 58 10.90 -7.56 10.94
N LYS A 59 11.62 -8.37 10.16
CA LYS A 59 11.52 -9.85 10.26
C LYS A 59 11.97 -10.42 11.60
N ARG A 60 12.94 -9.78 12.25
CA ARG A 60 13.45 -10.19 13.56
C ARG A 60 12.56 -9.68 14.69
N MET A 61 11.97 -8.49 14.53
CA MET A 61 11.04 -7.90 15.49
C MET A 61 9.67 -8.59 15.48
N PHE A 62 9.21 -9.04 14.30
CA PHE A 62 7.90 -9.66 14.09
C PHE A 62 8.06 -11.06 13.48
N PRO A 63 8.51 -12.06 14.25
CA PRO A 63 8.67 -13.43 13.78
C PRO A 63 7.34 -14.13 13.47
N ASP A 64 6.27 -13.71 14.14
CA ASP A 64 4.89 -14.20 14.04
C ASP A 64 4.14 -13.68 12.79
N SER A 65 4.53 -12.51 12.30
CA SER A 65 3.89 -11.88 11.15
C SER A 65 4.30 -12.54 9.84
N VAL A 66 3.40 -13.34 9.25
CA VAL A 66 3.55 -13.93 7.92
C VAL A 66 3.78 -12.85 6.85
N ILE A 67 3.18 -11.67 7.03
CA ILE A 67 3.38 -10.51 6.15
C ILE A 67 4.82 -10.00 6.27
N ALA A 68 5.33 -9.81 7.49
CA ALA A 68 6.71 -9.35 7.70
C ALA A 68 7.74 -10.34 7.14
N GLN A 69 7.52 -11.65 7.33
CA GLN A 69 8.37 -12.68 6.74
C GLN A 69 8.32 -12.67 5.21
N GLY A 70 7.13 -12.44 4.63
CA GLY A 70 6.92 -12.30 3.18
C GLY A 70 7.49 -11.01 2.58
N MET A 71 7.86 -10.03 3.40
CA MET A 71 8.53 -8.81 2.92
C MET A 71 9.97 -9.14 2.49
N ASN A 72 10.17 -9.41 1.21
CA ASN A 72 11.50 -9.38 0.61
C ASN A 72 11.60 -8.15 -0.28
N ARG A 73 12.46 -7.20 0.08
CA ARG A 73 12.81 -6.07 -0.77
C ARG A 73 14.22 -6.28 -1.29
N LYS A 74 14.33 -6.31 -2.61
CA LYS A 74 15.56 -5.95 -3.31
C LYS A 74 15.40 -4.52 -3.76
N ARG A 75 16.46 -3.71 -3.66
CA ARG A 75 16.54 -2.30 -4.08
C ARG A 75 15.72 -1.97 -5.35
N THR A 76 15.81 -2.82 -6.37
CA THR A 76 15.10 -2.71 -7.65
C THR A 76 13.58 -2.61 -7.53
N LYS A 77 12.96 -3.34 -6.60
CA LYS A 77 11.51 -3.38 -6.42
C LYS A 77 10.97 -2.12 -5.73
N CYS A 78 11.78 -1.50 -4.87
CA CYS A 78 11.43 -0.23 -4.23
C CYS A 78 11.52 0.93 -5.23
N THR A 79 12.54 0.92 -6.09
CA THR A 79 12.67 1.90 -7.17
C THR A 79 11.55 1.79 -8.21
N GLU A 80 11.13 0.56 -8.53
CA GLU A 80 10.01 0.32 -9.45
C GLU A 80 8.69 0.86 -8.90
N VAL A 81 8.35 0.55 -7.64
CA VAL A 81 7.16 1.11 -6.97
C VAL A 81 7.21 2.64 -6.92
N MET A 82 8.38 3.21 -6.61
CA MET A 82 8.56 4.66 -6.60
C MET A 82 8.40 5.30 -7.99
N ARG A 83 8.86 4.63 -9.06
CA ARG A 83 8.64 5.10 -10.44
C ARG A 83 7.16 5.08 -10.82
N THR A 84 6.42 4.04 -10.43
CA THR A 84 4.99 3.98 -10.66
C THR A 84 4.25 5.09 -9.90
N LEU A 85 4.59 5.30 -8.63
CA LEU A 85 4.02 6.39 -7.83
C LEU A 85 4.34 7.77 -8.42
N GLY A 86 5.60 7.98 -8.81
CA GLY A 86 6.02 9.22 -9.46
C GLY A 86 5.24 9.49 -10.74
N ARG A 87 4.97 8.46 -11.56
CA ARG A 87 4.16 8.59 -12.78
C ARG A 87 2.74 9.05 -12.50
N CYS A 88 2.03 8.39 -11.58
CA CYS A 88 0.66 8.78 -11.22
C CYS A 88 0.61 10.23 -10.70
N VAL A 89 1.56 10.62 -9.85
CA VAL A 89 1.62 12.00 -9.33
C VAL A 89 1.88 13.01 -10.46
N THR A 90 2.72 12.69 -11.44
CA THR A 90 2.91 13.55 -12.62
C THR A 90 1.66 13.64 -13.50
N GLU A 91 0.91 12.55 -13.66
CA GLU A 91 -0.36 12.55 -14.41
C GLU A 91 -1.39 13.46 -13.71
N ASP A 92 -1.57 13.30 -12.39
CA ASP A 92 -2.46 14.16 -11.59
C ASP A 92 -2.05 15.65 -11.62
N LEU A 93 -0.75 15.93 -11.70
CA LEU A 93 -0.22 17.28 -11.86
C LEU A 93 -0.50 17.85 -13.25
N LEU A 94 -0.34 17.04 -14.30
CA LEU A 94 -0.64 17.44 -15.68
C LEU A 94 -2.11 17.78 -15.86
N ASP A 95 -3.01 16.99 -15.29
CA ASP A 95 -4.45 17.25 -15.33
C ASP A 95 -4.78 18.60 -14.70
N LYS A 96 -4.25 18.88 -13.49
CA LYS A 96 -4.43 20.17 -12.79
C LYS A 96 -3.81 21.37 -13.53
N LEU A 97 -2.72 21.14 -14.28
CA LEU A 97 -2.09 22.16 -15.10
C LEU A 97 -2.86 22.44 -16.39
N SER A 98 -3.59 21.45 -16.91
CA SER A 98 -4.42 21.55 -18.12
C SER A 98 -5.80 22.17 -17.89
N GLU A 99 -6.28 22.16 -16.64
CA GLU A 99 -7.56 22.75 -16.22
C GLU A 99 -7.48 24.27 -15.97
N ASN A 100 -6.29 24.89 -16.03
CA ASN A 100 -6.08 26.35 -15.94
C ASN A 100 -5.85 26.96 -17.33
#